data_AF-A0A066YTE7-F1
#
_entry.id   AF-A0A066YTE7-F1
#
_cell.length_a   1.000
_cell.length_b   1.000
_cell.length_c   1.000
_cell.angle_alpha   90.00
_cell.angle_beta   90.00
_cell.angle_gamma   90.00
#
_symmetry.space_group_name_H-M   'P 1'
#
loop_
_entity.id
_entity.type
_entity.pdbx_description
1 polymer ?
#
loop_
_entity_poly.entity_id
_entity_poly.type
_entity_poly.pdbx_seq_one_letter_code
_entity_poly.pdbx_strand_id
1 'polypeptide(L)'
;MAPDARLAELAHLGALSAAQCKGLEFDAVVVADPAAILAQSPRGGHDLYVALTRATRRLTVAHHGPLPEPLRAAFAGRPKSG
;
A
#
# COMPACT_ATOMS: atom_id res chain seq x y z
N MET A 1 20.39 -13.94 -13.39
CA MET A 1 19.77 -13.86 -12.04
C MET A 1 18.45 -14.59 -12.12
N ALA A 2 18.35 -15.81 -11.56
CA ALA A 2 17.06 -16.48 -11.48
C ALA A 2 16.14 -15.65 -10.57
N PRO A 3 14.82 -15.55 -10.86
CA PRO A 3 13.91 -14.92 -9.92
C PRO A 3 14.04 -15.60 -8.56
N ASP A 4 14.08 -14.81 -7.50
CA ASP A 4 14.09 -15.29 -6.13
C ASP A 4 12.96 -16.33 -5.97
N ALA A 5 13.26 -17.52 -5.47
CA ALA A 5 12.27 -18.59 -5.32
C ALA A 5 11.07 -18.16 -4.47
N ARG A 6 11.26 -17.17 -3.57
CA ARG A 6 10.17 -16.52 -2.84
C ARG A 6 9.26 -15.67 -3.70
N LEU A 7 9.75 -15.05 -4.78
CA LEU A 7 8.88 -14.35 -5.74
C LEU A 7 8.07 -15.34 -6.60
N ALA A 8 8.57 -16.54 -6.83
CA ALA A 8 7.84 -17.57 -7.58
C ALA A 8 6.60 -18.08 -6.83
N GLU A 9 6.65 -18.15 -5.49
CA GLU A 9 5.47 -18.45 -4.65
C GLU A 9 4.42 -17.32 -4.67
N LEU A 10 4.78 -16.13 -5.15
CA LEU A 10 3.91 -14.96 -5.23
C LEU A 10 3.28 -14.80 -6.61
N ALA A 11 3.06 -15.89 -7.35
CA ALA A 11 2.51 -15.88 -8.71
C ALA A 11 1.18 -15.10 -8.85
N HIS A 12 0.47 -14.84 -7.75
CA HIS A 12 -0.76 -14.05 -7.69
C HIS A 12 -0.58 -12.62 -7.13
N LEU A 13 0.65 -12.20 -6.81
CA LEU A 13 0.95 -10.85 -6.37
C LEU A 13 1.47 -10.01 -7.54
N GLY A 14 0.88 -8.83 -7.70
CA GLY A 14 1.36 -7.79 -8.59
C GLY A 14 1.80 -6.56 -7.80
N ALA A 15 3.00 -6.05 -8.10
CA ALA A 15 3.41 -4.73 -7.64
C ALA A 15 2.96 -3.70 -8.68
N LEU A 16 2.02 -2.83 -8.30
CA LEU A 16 1.44 -1.81 -9.17
C LEU A 16 1.60 -0.44 -8.53
N SER A 17 1.88 0.57 -9.36
CA SER A 17 1.74 1.97 -8.95
C SER A 17 0.28 2.34 -8.73
N ALA A 18 0.04 3.45 -8.00
CA ALA A 18 -1.30 4.00 -7.80
C ALA A 18 -2.04 4.29 -9.13
N ALA A 19 -1.30 4.71 -10.16
CA ALA A 19 -1.87 4.95 -11.48
C ALA A 19 -2.32 3.65 -12.17
N GLN A 20 -1.50 2.59 -12.07
CA GLN A 20 -1.81 1.29 -12.68
C GLN A 20 -2.95 0.56 -11.99
N CYS A 21 -3.15 0.77 -10.69
CA CYS A 21 -4.24 0.13 -9.95
C CYS A 21 -5.57 0.88 -10.04
N LYS A 22 -5.61 2.07 -10.64
CA LYS A 22 -6.83 2.87 -10.77
C LYS A 22 -7.90 2.10 -11.53
N GLY A 23 -9.08 1.96 -10.93
CA GLY A 23 -10.22 1.22 -11.51
C GLY A 23 -10.12 -0.31 -11.35
N LEU A 24 -9.06 -0.81 -10.72
CA LEU A 24 -8.95 -2.21 -10.32
C LEU A 24 -9.35 -2.37 -8.85
N GLU A 25 -9.72 -3.57 -8.45
CA GLU A 25 -10.00 -3.93 -7.06
C GLU A 25 -9.35 -5.26 -6.73
N PHE A 26 -8.90 -5.41 -5.49
CA PHE A 26 -8.22 -6.60 -5.00
C PHE A 26 -8.80 -7.00 -3.64
N ASP A 27 -8.87 -8.31 -3.40
CA ASP A 27 -9.31 -8.85 -2.10
C ASP A 27 -8.41 -8.33 -0.96
N ALA A 28 -7.09 -8.34 -1.19
CA ALA A 28 -6.08 -7.85 -0.27
C ALA A 28 -5.13 -6.89 -0.98
N VAL A 29 -4.80 -5.79 -0.31
CA VAL A 29 -3.80 -4.81 -0.76
C VAL A 29 -2.79 -4.54 0.34
N VAL A 30 -1.52 -4.49 -0.04
CA VAL A 30 -0.45 -3.94 0.78
C VAL A 30 -0.03 -2.61 0.17
N VAL A 31 -0.26 -1.50 0.87
CA VAL A 31 0.28 -0.20 0.50
C VAL A 31 1.67 -0.09 1.12
N ALA A 32 2.70 -0.18 0.27
CA ALA A 32 4.09 -0.06 0.66
C ALA A 32 4.54 1.40 0.61
N ASP A 33 5.21 1.85 1.67
CA ASP A 33 5.77 3.19 1.85
C ASP A 33 4.81 4.34 1.44
N PRO A 34 3.76 4.60 2.25
CA PRO A 34 2.81 5.68 1.98
C PRO A 34 3.45 7.07 1.89
N ALA A 35 4.56 7.29 2.60
CA ALA A 35 5.27 8.57 2.55
C ALA A 35 5.93 8.77 1.18
N ALA A 36 6.53 7.72 0.61
CA ALA A 36 7.04 7.76 -0.74
C ALA A 36 5.94 8.03 -1.77
N ILE A 37 4.76 7.39 -1.66
CA ILE A 37 3.64 7.64 -2.58
C ILE A 37 3.20 9.11 -2.53
N LEU A 38 3.11 9.72 -1.34
CA LEU A 38 2.78 11.14 -1.20
C LEU A 38 3.82 12.07 -1.84
N ALA A 39 5.10 11.72 -1.73
CA ALA A 39 6.20 12.54 -2.24
C ALA A 39 6.43 12.42 -3.75
N GLN A 40 5.94 11.35 -4.38
CA GLN A 40 6.16 11.06 -5.80
C GLN A 40 5.44 12.01 -6.77
N SER A 41 4.39 12.71 -6.34
CA SER A 41 3.66 13.63 -7.21
C SER A 41 3.02 14.80 -6.45
N PRO A 42 2.76 15.94 -7.12
CA PRO A 42 1.96 17.04 -6.54
C PRO A 42 0.53 16.62 -6.14
N ARG A 43 0.04 15.51 -6.69
CA ARG A 43 -1.25 14.91 -6.37
C ARG A 43 -1.10 13.67 -5.49
N GLY A 44 0.03 13.52 -4.79
CA GLY A 44 0.35 12.31 -4.04
C GLY A 44 -0.72 11.90 -3.03
N GLY A 45 -1.45 12.85 -2.44
CA GLY A 45 -2.62 12.56 -1.59
C GLY A 45 -3.74 11.80 -2.31
N HIS A 46 -4.02 12.17 -3.57
CA HIS A 46 -4.97 11.44 -4.43
C HIS A 46 -4.41 10.06 -4.80
N ASP A 47 -3.13 9.95 -5.10
CA ASP A 47 -2.50 8.67 -5.46
C ASP A 47 -2.51 7.69 -4.29
N LEU A 48 -2.23 8.18 -3.07
CA LEU A 48 -2.34 7.40 -1.85
C LEU A 48 -3.79 6.97 -1.58
N TYR A 49 -4.76 7.87 -1.78
CA TYR A 49 -6.19 7.54 -1.66
C TYR A 49 -6.61 6.44 -2.65
N VAL A 50 -6.18 6.55 -3.91
CA VAL A 50 -6.45 5.52 -4.93
C VAL A 50 -5.90 4.18 -4.45
N ALA A 51 -4.64 4.11 -4.01
CA ALA A 51 -4.02 2.88 -3.54
C ALA A 51 -4.75 2.27 -2.32
N LEU A 52 -5.07 3.09 -1.31
CA LEU A 52 -5.75 2.65 -0.08
C LEU A 52 -7.15 2.09 -0.35
N THR A 53 -7.84 2.58 -1.38
CA THR A 53 -9.23 2.20 -1.70
C THR A 53 -9.35 1.04 -2.69
N ARG A 54 -8.24 0.42 -3.11
CA ARG A 54 -8.32 -0.77 -4.00
C ARG A 54 -8.63 -2.06 -3.23
N ALA A 55 -8.50 -2.05 -1.89
CA ALA A 55 -8.80 -3.21 -1.06
C ALA A 55 -10.32 -3.36 -0.85
N THR A 56 -10.87 -4.53 -1.16
CA THR A 56 -12.28 -4.84 -0.89
C THR A 56 -12.49 -5.57 0.43
N ARG A 57 -11.49 -6.32 0.92
CA ARG A 57 -11.58 -7.04 2.20
C ARG A 57 -10.45 -6.74 3.18
N ARG A 58 -9.20 -6.70 2.73
CA ARG A 58 -8.03 -6.55 3.62
C ARG A 58 -7.08 -5.47 3.12
N LEU A 59 -6.77 -4.52 4.00
CA LEU A 59 -5.78 -3.48 3.75
C LEU A 59 -4.67 -3.56 4.78
N THR A 60 -3.44 -3.71 4.30
CA THR A 60 -2.22 -3.61 5.11
C THR A 60 -1.42 -2.40 4.66
N VAL A 61 -0.86 -1.67 5.61
CA VAL A 61 0.05 -0.55 5.34
C VAL A 61 1.42 -0.92 5.88
N ALA A 62 2.40 -1.07 4.98
CA ALA A 62 3.78 -1.39 5.32
C ALA A 62 4.64 -0.14 5.15
N HIS A 63 5.40 0.22 6.17
CA HIS A 63 6.22 1.43 6.16
C HIS A 63 7.53 1.20 6.92
N HIS A 64 8.62 1.81 6.44
CA HIS A 64 9.92 1.79 7.12
C HIS A 64 10.15 3.05 7.97
N GLY A 65 9.64 4.20 7.54
CA GLY A 65 9.74 5.50 8.22
C GLY A 65 8.46 5.90 8.96
N PRO A 66 8.34 7.14 9.46
CA PRO A 66 7.11 7.62 10.07
C PRO A 66 5.95 7.56 9.06
N LEU A 67 4.77 7.13 9.52
CA LEU A 67 3.57 7.23 8.71
C LEU A 67 3.20 8.70 8.47
N PRO A 68 2.68 9.02 7.28
CA PRO A 68 2.06 10.32 7.04
C PRO A 68 0.97 10.62 8.07
N GLU A 69 0.83 11.89 8.45
CA GLU A 69 -0.04 12.30 9.56
C GLU A 69 -1.46 11.70 9.51
N PRO A 70 -2.17 11.72 8.36
CA PRO A 70 -3.52 11.16 8.30
C PRO A 70 -3.57 9.66 8.62
N LEU A 71 -2.56 8.90 8.19
CA LEU A 71 -2.47 7.47 8.49
C LEU A 71 -2.01 7.23 9.92
N ARG A 72 -1.06 8.02 10.42
CA ARG A 72 -0.59 7.96 11.82
C ARG A 72 -1.75 8.17 12.79
N ALA A 73 -2.59 9.18 12.55
CA ALA A 73 -3.79 9.45 13.34
C ALA A 73 -4.80 8.30 13.27
N ALA A 74 -5.03 7.74 12.07
CA ALA A 74 -5.96 6.62 11.88
C ALA A 74 -5.52 5.32 12.59
N PHE A 75 -4.21 5.07 12.71
CA PHE A 75 -3.67 3.90 13.39
C PHE A 75 -3.40 4.11 14.88
N ALA A 76 -3.29 5.34 15.36
CA ALA A 76 -3.06 5.64 16.78
C ALA A 76 -4.17 5.13 17.72
N GLY A 77 -5.38 4.93 17.19
CA GLY A 77 -6.51 4.35 17.92
C GLY A 77 -6.61 2.82 17.89
N ARG A 78 -5.72 2.10 17.19
CA ARG A 78 -5.74 0.63 17.15
C ARG A 78 -4.78 0.05 18.19
N PRO A 79 -5.20 -0.93 19.01
CA PRO A 79 -4.26 -1.67 19.85
C PRO A 79 -3.19 -2.33 18.96
N LYS A 80 -1.92 -2.32 19.41
CA LYS A 80 -0.86 -3.10 18.76
C LYS A 80 -1.24 -4.58 18.89
N SER A 81 -1.61 -5.23 17.80
CA SER A 81 -1.67 -6.69 17.79
C SER A 81 -0.26 -7.21 18.10
N GLY A 82 -0.16 -8.00 19.18
CA GLY A 82 1.07 -8.64 19.63
C GLY A 82 1.51 -9.78 18.73
#